data_AF-A0A2K5XSH7-F1
#
_entry.id   AF-A0A2K5XSH7-F1
#
_cell.length_a   1.000
_cell.length_b   1.000
_cell.length_c   1.000
_cell.angle_alpha   90.00
_cell.angle_beta   90.00
_cell.angle_gamma   90.00
#
_symmetry.space_group_name_H-M   'P 1'
#
loop_
_entity.id
_entity.type
_entity.pdbx_description
1 polymer ?
#
loop_
_entity_poly.entity_id
_entity_poly.type
_entity_poly.pdbx_seq_one_letter_code
_entity_poly.pdbx_strand_id
1 'polypeptide(L)'
;MKVTTPCMSSGSLWDPNITVETLEAQQLRVGFTLWNESTHYQILLTSFPHMENHSCFEHMHHVPAPRPEDFHQRSNVTLTLHNLKGCCRHRVQIQPFFSSCLNDCLRHSVTVSCPEMPDTPAVPGHTGSHCSPQGTFPRGHLRSPCLSQADKAELRPAQRRG
;
A
#
# COMPACT_ATOMS: atom_id res chain seq x y z
N MET A 1 7.80 29.22 3.32
CA MET A 1 9.18 29.55 3.73
C MET A 1 9.67 28.49 4.71
N LYS A 2 10.88 27.95 4.58
CA LYS A 2 11.42 26.92 5.49
C LYS A 2 12.45 27.44 6.50
N VAL A 3 13.15 28.54 6.18
CA VAL A 3 14.33 29.01 6.94
C VAL A 3 14.04 30.14 7.94
N THR A 4 12.78 30.45 8.22
CA THR A 4 12.44 31.42 9.27
C THR A 4 12.60 30.77 10.65
N THR A 5 12.99 31.53 11.67
CA THR A 5 13.16 31.05 13.05
C THR A 5 11.99 30.18 13.55
N PRO A 6 10.70 30.58 13.44
CA PRO A 6 9.58 29.73 13.89
C PRO A 6 9.40 28.45 13.07
N CYS A 7 9.76 28.46 11.79
CA CYS A 7 9.71 27.25 10.96
C CYS A 7 10.85 26.29 11.34
N MET A 8 12.07 26.81 11.50
CA MET A 8 13.23 26.02 11.90
C MET A 8 13.04 25.39 13.26
N SER A 9 12.52 26.13 14.24
CA SER A 9 12.21 25.58 15.56
C SER A 9 11.21 24.44 15.47
N SER A 10 10.20 24.57 14.59
CA SER A 10 9.16 23.55 14.36
C SER A 10 9.62 22.38 13.47
N GLY A 11 10.92 22.25 13.24
CA GLY A 11 11.50 21.13 12.48
C GLY A 11 11.36 21.24 10.97
N SER A 12 11.15 22.42 10.39
CA SER A 12 11.04 22.58 8.92
C SER A 12 12.28 22.14 8.13
N LEU A 13 13.44 22.08 8.80
CA LEU A 13 14.72 21.63 8.25
C LEU A 13 15.01 20.15 8.54
N TRP A 14 14.18 19.51 9.35
CA TRP A 14 14.29 18.09 9.58
C TRP A 14 13.80 17.35 8.34
N ASP A 15 14.72 16.64 7.69
CA ASP A 15 14.41 15.68 6.64
C ASP A 15 14.71 14.27 7.17
N PRO A 16 13.69 13.47 7.52
CA PRO A 16 13.91 12.16 8.10
C PRO A 16 14.53 11.14 7.13
N ASN A 17 14.53 11.38 5.81
CA ASN A 17 14.94 10.38 4.82
C ASN A 17 14.34 8.98 5.10
N ILE A 18 13.00 8.94 5.10
CA ILE A 18 12.24 7.75 5.46
C ILE A 18 12.47 6.67 4.39
N THR A 19 12.93 5.49 4.81
CA THR A 19 12.91 4.29 3.97
C THR A 19 11.91 3.30 4.52
N VAL A 20 11.33 2.53 3.61
CA VAL A 20 10.43 1.44 3.94
C VAL A 20 10.83 0.22 3.14
N GLU A 21 11.08 -0.87 3.84
CA GLU A 21 11.44 -2.16 3.26
C GLU A 21 10.40 -3.19 3.71
N THR A 22 9.80 -3.88 2.74
CA THR A 22 8.96 -5.04 3.04
C THR A 22 9.86 -6.23 3.31
N LEU A 23 9.77 -6.77 4.51
CA LEU A 23 10.52 -7.95 4.94
C LEU A 23 9.69 -9.22 4.71
N GLU A 24 10.34 -10.37 4.88
CA GLU A 24 9.66 -11.66 4.96
C GLU A 24 8.66 -11.69 6.12
N ALA A 25 7.72 -12.65 6.10
CA ALA A 25 6.71 -12.84 7.15
C ALA A 25 5.79 -11.61 7.41
N GLN A 26 5.44 -10.86 6.35
CA GLN A 26 4.48 -9.75 6.44
C GLN A 26 4.94 -8.67 7.44
N GLN A 27 6.24 -8.38 7.46
CA GLN A 27 6.82 -7.32 8.25
C GLN A 27 7.26 -6.15 7.37
N LEU A 28 7.28 -4.97 7.97
CA LEU A 28 7.67 -3.73 7.30
C LEU A 28 8.69 -3.00 8.17
N ARG A 29 9.90 -2.85 7.66
CA ARG A 29 10.98 -2.12 8.33
C ARG A 29 10.96 -0.67 7.90
N VAL A 30 10.75 0.21 8.86
CA VAL A 30 10.76 1.67 8.69
C VAL A 30 12.08 2.20 9.21
N GLY A 31 12.87 2.81 8.34
CA GLY A 31 14.08 3.53 8.72
C GLY A 31 13.88 5.04 8.63
N PHE A 32 14.35 5.81 9.60
CA PHE A 32 14.31 7.27 9.56
C PHE A 32 15.39 7.91 10.43
N THR A 33 15.79 9.13 10.09
CA THR A 33 16.85 9.89 10.77
C THR A 33 16.23 10.74 11.88
N LEU A 34 16.74 10.61 13.11
CA LEU A 34 16.27 11.36 14.28
C LEU A 34 16.72 12.82 14.24
N TRP A 35 15.98 13.71 14.90
CA TRP A 35 16.37 15.11 15.07
C TRP A 35 17.24 15.33 16.32
N ASN A 36 17.78 16.53 16.49
CA ASN A 36 18.62 16.93 17.63
C ASN A 36 17.79 17.36 18.85
N GLU A 37 16.77 16.59 19.20
CA GLU A 37 15.92 16.88 20.34
C GLU A 37 15.44 15.59 21.00
N SER A 38 15.49 15.54 22.34
CA SER A 38 15.03 14.41 23.15
C SER A 38 13.51 14.43 23.35
N THR A 39 12.78 14.42 22.25
CA THR A 39 11.32 14.26 22.22
C THR A 39 10.95 12.94 21.55
N HIS A 40 9.83 12.35 21.98
CA HIS A 40 9.34 11.11 21.39
C HIS A 40 8.82 11.33 19.95
N TYR A 41 8.61 10.24 19.24
CA TYR A 41 7.98 10.22 17.91
C TYR A 41 6.84 9.20 17.89
N GLN A 42 5.94 9.34 16.92
CA GLN A 42 4.95 8.32 16.60
C GLN A 42 5.05 7.93 15.14
N ILE A 43 4.89 6.63 14.88
CA ILE A 43 4.77 6.09 13.53
C ILE A 43 3.33 5.57 13.38
N LEU A 44 2.58 6.18 12.48
CA LEU A 44 1.26 5.72 12.07
C LEU A 44 1.37 4.94 10.77
N LEU A 45 1.09 3.65 10.83
CA LEU A 45 0.93 2.78 9.68
C LEU A 45 -0.57 2.67 9.36
N THR A 46 -0.94 3.10 8.16
CA THR A 46 -2.30 2.92 7.62
C THR A 46 -2.19 2.15 6.32
N SER A 47 -2.85 1.00 6.24
CA SER A 47 -2.87 0.14 5.05
C SER A 47 -4.21 0.21 4.36
N PHE A 48 -4.17 0.09 3.03
CA PHE A 48 -5.32 0.23 2.15
C PHE A 48 -5.33 -0.90 1.11
N PRO A 49 -6.52 -1.23 0.58
CA PRO A 49 -6.61 -1.93 -0.69
C PRO A 49 -5.96 -1.13 -1.83
N HIS A 50 -5.62 -1.80 -2.93
CA HIS A 50 -4.92 -1.17 -4.06
C HIS A 50 -5.64 0.08 -4.59
N MET A 51 -6.95 -0.02 -4.83
CA MET A 51 -7.77 1.02 -5.47
C MET A 51 -8.71 1.77 -4.51
N GLU A 52 -8.76 1.37 -3.24
CA GLU A 52 -9.69 1.93 -2.26
C GLU A 52 -8.98 2.81 -1.24
N ASN A 53 -9.70 3.79 -0.68
CA ASN A 53 -9.18 4.71 0.33
C ASN A 53 -9.66 4.39 1.75
N HIS A 54 -10.51 3.37 1.92
CA HIS A 54 -10.85 2.88 3.25
C HIS A 54 -9.69 2.05 3.79
N SER A 55 -9.27 2.32 5.02
CA SER A 55 -8.19 1.57 5.64
C SER A 55 -8.65 0.14 5.94
N CYS A 56 -7.80 -0.83 5.60
CA CYS A 56 -7.97 -2.23 5.96
C CYS A 56 -7.16 -2.61 7.21
N PHE A 57 -6.19 -1.78 7.60
CA PHE A 57 -5.42 -1.94 8.82
C PHE A 57 -4.86 -0.58 9.27
N GLU A 58 -4.84 -0.35 10.57
CA GLU A 58 -4.21 0.83 11.17
C GLU A 58 -3.45 0.41 12.44
N HIS A 59 -2.23 0.91 12.59
CA HIS A 59 -1.41 0.64 13.75
C HIS A 59 -0.54 1.86 14.09
N MET A 60 -0.49 2.21 15.37
CA MET A 60 0.36 3.27 15.89
C MET A 60 1.48 2.68 16.72
N HIS A 61 2.72 3.02 16.38
CA HIS A 61 3.91 2.62 17.10
C HIS A 61 4.56 3.84 17.77
N HIS A 62 4.79 3.75 19.08
CA HIS A 62 5.47 4.79 19.84
C HIS A 62 6.99 4.60 19.80
N VAL A 63 7.73 5.66 19.47
CA VAL A 63 9.20 5.67 19.53
C VAL A 63 9.60 6.55 20.72
N PRO A 64 10.28 5.99 21.75
CA PRO A 64 10.71 6.77 22.91
C PRO A 64 11.61 7.95 22.53
N ALA A 65 11.73 8.91 23.45
CA ALA A 65 12.64 10.03 23.29
C ALA A 65 14.09 9.52 23.13
N PRO A 66 14.82 9.96 22.09
CA PRO A 66 16.19 9.52 21.86
C PRO A 66 17.14 10.15 22.88
N ARG A 67 18.24 9.44 23.16
CA ARG A 67 19.32 10.01 23.95
C ARG A 67 20.15 10.96 23.07
N PRO A 68 20.89 11.92 23.65
CA PRO A 68 21.71 12.85 22.88
C PRO A 68 22.72 12.17 21.96
N GLU A 69 23.19 10.97 22.31
CA GLU A 69 24.14 10.21 21.51
C GLU A 69 23.50 9.68 20.21
N ASP A 70 22.18 9.49 20.19
CA ASP A 70 21.41 8.97 19.06
C ASP A 70 20.93 10.09 18.12
N PHE A 71 21.18 11.36 18.45
CA PHE A 71 20.77 12.49 17.62
C PHE A 71 21.39 12.39 16.22
N HIS A 72 20.57 12.69 15.19
CA HIS A 72 20.92 12.54 13.78
C HIS A 72 21.28 11.12 13.33
N GLN A 73 21.19 10.12 14.21
CA GLN A 73 21.36 8.73 13.81
C GLN A 73 20.08 8.18 13.19
N ARG A 74 20.24 7.10 12.42
CA ARG A 74 19.13 6.39 11.81
C ARG A 74 18.52 5.39 12.79
N SER A 75 17.25 5.57 13.11
CA SER A 75 16.44 4.61 13.84
C SER A 75 15.73 3.67 12.88
N ASN A 76 15.56 2.41 13.29
CA ASN A 76 14.83 1.39 12.54
C ASN A 76 13.76 0.77 13.42
N VAL A 77 12.54 0.71 12.91
CA VAL A 77 11.39 0.09 13.58
C VAL A 77 10.81 -0.98 12.67
N THR A 78 10.47 -2.13 13.23
CA THR A 78 9.79 -3.19 12.50
C THR A 78 8.32 -3.20 12.90
N LEU A 79 7.44 -3.12 11.91
CA LEU A 79 5.99 -3.14 12.09
C LEU A 79 5.44 -4.44 11.50
N THR A 80 4.54 -5.09 12.23
CA THR A 80 3.82 -6.27 11.72
C THR A 80 2.64 -5.81 10.87
N LEU A 81 2.51 -6.34 9.66
CA LEU A 81 1.39 -6.09 8.78
C LEU A 81 0.26 -7.08 9.08
N HIS A 82 -0.97 -6.66 8.79
CA HIS A 82 -2.12 -7.55 8.86
C HIS A 82 -2.18 -8.46 7.62
N ASN A 83 -2.31 -9.77 7.83
CA ASN A 83 -2.37 -10.75 6.75
C ASN A 83 -3.78 -10.84 6.14
N LEU A 84 -4.18 -9.77 5.43
CA LEU A 84 -5.43 -9.73 4.66
C LEU A 84 -5.13 -9.59 3.18
N LYS A 85 -5.66 -10.53 2.37
CA LYS A 85 -5.54 -10.46 0.91
C LYS A 85 -6.06 -9.13 0.38
N GLY A 86 -5.26 -8.48 -0.47
CA GLY A 86 -5.58 -7.19 -1.06
C GLY A 86 -5.18 -5.97 -0.21
N CYS A 87 -4.86 -6.13 1.08
CA CYS A 87 -4.39 -5.04 1.96
C CYS A 87 -2.88 -4.80 1.77
N CYS A 88 -2.49 -4.23 0.63
CA CYS A 88 -1.09 -4.21 0.17
C CYS A 88 -0.50 -2.80 -0.04
N ARG A 89 -1.31 -1.74 0.06
CA ARG A 89 -0.83 -0.37 -0.08
C ARG A 89 -0.63 0.22 1.31
N HIS A 90 0.61 0.54 1.67
CA HIS A 90 0.96 0.91 3.05
C HIS A 90 1.44 2.36 3.11
N ARG A 91 0.72 3.22 3.82
CA ARG A 91 1.17 4.57 4.14
C ARG A 91 1.79 4.57 5.53
N VAL A 92 3.05 4.99 5.60
CA VAL A 92 3.77 5.19 6.86
C VAL A 92 3.93 6.69 7.06
N GLN A 93 3.41 7.21 8.17
CA GLN A 93 3.56 8.59 8.58
C GLN A 93 4.34 8.67 9.89
N ILE A 94 5.35 9.53 9.94
CA ILE A 94 6.13 9.84 11.15
C ILE A 94 5.71 11.22 11.64
N GLN A 95 5.35 11.29 12.92
CA GLN A 95 5.02 12.52 13.63
C GLN A 95 6.06 12.76 14.73
N PRO A 96 6.85 13.84 14.64
CA PRO A 96 7.69 14.30 15.74
C PRO A 96 6.86 15.09 16.77
N PHE A 97 7.40 15.25 17.97
CA PHE A 97 6.78 16.04 19.05
C PHE A 97 7.77 17.06 19.62
N PHE A 98 8.49 17.76 18.74
CA PHE A 98 9.44 18.81 19.12
C PHE A 98 8.77 19.86 20.01
N SER A 99 9.50 20.38 20.98
CA SER A 99 8.99 21.28 22.01
C SER A 99 8.30 22.53 21.45
N SER A 100 8.70 23.03 20.27
CA SER A 100 8.13 24.24 19.69
C SER A 100 6.78 24.04 18.98
N CYS A 101 6.41 22.81 18.63
CA CYS A 101 5.19 22.52 17.85
C CYS A 101 4.33 21.40 18.45
N LEU A 102 4.87 20.57 19.36
CA LEU A 102 4.15 19.50 20.05
C LEU A 102 3.36 18.62 19.08
N ASN A 103 2.02 18.65 19.12
CA ASN A 103 1.16 17.85 18.25
C ASN A 103 1.06 18.41 16.82
N ASP A 104 1.42 19.68 16.62
CA ASP A 104 1.26 20.43 15.37
C ASP A 104 2.52 20.40 14.49
N CYS A 105 3.52 19.61 14.88
CA CYS A 105 4.73 19.47 14.09
C CYS A 105 4.44 18.88 12.70
N LEU A 106 5.27 19.26 11.73
CA LEU A 106 5.15 18.76 10.36
C LEU A 106 5.34 17.24 10.34
N ARG A 107 4.37 16.54 9.75
CA ARG A 107 4.41 15.08 9.59
C ARG A 107 4.99 14.72 8.23
N HIS A 108 5.81 13.67 8.20
CA HIS A 108 6.39 13.15 6.96
C HIS A 108 5.76 11.79 6.66
N SER A 109 5.35 11.57 5.41
CA SER A 109 4.76 10.28 5.03
C SER A 109 5.31 9.76 3.73
N VAL A 110 5.48 8.44 3.66
CA VAL A 110 5.81 7.68 2.47
C VAL A 110 4.73 6.63 2.24
N THR A 111 4.47 6.29 0.98
CA THR A 111 3.50 5.25 0.64
C THR A 111 4.20 4.19 -0.19
N VAL A 112 4.07 2.94 0.24
CA VAL A 112 4.47 1.75 -0.51
C VAL A 112 3.26 1.26 -1.27
N SER A 113 3.41 1.16 -2.60
CA SER A 113 2.39 0.60 -3.49
C SER A 113 2.33 -0.91 -3.33
N CYS A 114 1.19 -1.49 -3.74
CA CYS A 114 1.09 -2.94 -3.86
C CYS A 114 2.15 -3.47 -4.84
N PRO A 115 2.69 -4.68 -4.60
CA PRO A 115 3.58 -5.31 -5.56
C PRO A 115 2.84 -5.50 -6.89
N GLU A 116 3.50 -5.15 -7.98
CA GLU A 116 3.00 -5.43 -9.32
C GLU A 116 2.94 -6.96 -9.48
N MET A 117 1.80 -7.50 -9.91
CA MET A 117 1.73 -8.92 -10.22
C MET A 117 2.71 -9.19 -11.36
N PRO A 118 3.53 -10.25 -11.29
CA PRO A 118 4.35 -10.64 -12.44
C PRO A 118 3.43 -10.80 -13.64
N ASP A 119 3.67 -10.02 -14.70
CA ASP A 119 2.97 -10.21 -15.96
C ASP A 119 3.12 -11.68 -16.35
N THR A 120 1.99 -12.37 -16.47
CA THR A 120 1.99 -13.72 -17.01
C THR A 120 2.56 -13.59 -18.42
N PRO A 121 3.70 -14.24 -18.76
CA PRO A 121 4.28 -14.09 -20.09
C PRO A 121 3.22 -14.48 -21.11
N ALA A 122 2.85 -13.50 -21.95
CA ALA A 122 1.96 -13.73 -23.07
C ALA A 122 2.59 -14.84 -23.91
N VAL A 123 2.00 -16.03 -23.86
CA VAL A 123 2.42 -17.16 -24.68
C VAL A 123 2.28 -16.72 -26.14
N PRO A 124 3.39 -16.60 -26.91
CA PRO A 124 3.29 -16.21 -28.29
C PRO A 124 2.91 -17.46 -29.09
N GLY A 125 1.62 -17.57 -29.41
CA GLY A 125 1.14 -18.48 -30.44
C GLY A 125 -0.06 -19.31 -30.03
N HIS A 126 -1.26 -18.75 -30.20
CA HIS A 126 -2.26 -19.40 -31.05
C HIS A 126 -3.02 -18.32 -31.82
N THR A 127 -2.80 -18.35 -33.12
CA THR A 127 -3.47 -17.61 -34.19
C THR A 127 -4.99 -17.83 -34.21
N GLY A 128 -5.73 -16.76 -34.46
CA GLY A 128 -7.16 -16.75 -34.86
C GLY A 128 -8.07 -16.31 -33.72
N SER A 129 -8.86 -15.23 -33.80
CA SER A 129 -9.46 -14.55 -34.95
C SER A 129 -9.59 -13.06 -34.67
N HIS A 130 -9.18 -12.28 -35.68
CA HIS A 130 -9.36 -10.84 -35.75
C HIS A 130 -10.85 -10.55 -36.04
N CYS A 131 -11.60 -10.07 -35.04
CA CYS A 131 -12.89 -9.42 -35.31
C CYS A 131 -12.64 -7.94 -35.56
N SER A 132 -12.49 -7.56 -36.83
CA SER A 132 -12.65 -6.17 -37.25
C SER A 132 -14.12 -5.77 -37.18
N PRO A 133 -14.48 -4.60 -36.63
CA PRO A 133 -15.80 -4.04 -36.81
C PRO A 133 -15.84 -3.29 -38.15
N GLN A 134 -16.41 -3.90 -39.19
CA GLN A 134 -16.99 -3.15 -40.29
C GLN A 134 -18.51 -3.18 -40.14
N GLY A 135 -19.13 -2.01 -39.99
CA GLY A 135 -20.58 -1.88 -40.03
C GLY A 135 -21.12 -0.76 -39.16
N THR A 136 -21.19 0.44 -39.73
CA THR A 136 -22.01 1.54 -39.22
C THR A 136 -23.49 1.15 -39.33
N PHE A 137 -24.24 1.11 -38.23
CA PHE A 137 -25.72 1.14 -38.28
C PHE A 137 -26.30 2.03 -37.17
N PRO A 138 -27.41 2.74 -37.45
CA PRO A 138 -27.97 3.74 -36.57
C PRO A 138 -28.90 3.12 -35.52
N ARG A 139 -28.98 3.81 -34.37
CA ARG A 139 -30.05 3.85 -33.36
C ARG A 139 -31.01 2.65 -33.28
N GLY A 140 -30.98 2.01 -32.11
CA GLY A 140 -32.19 1.51 -31.44
C GLY A 140 -32.13 0.05 -31.03
N HIS A 141 -32.56 -0.19 -29.78
CA HIS A 141 -32.84 -1.48 -29.13
C HIS A 141 -31.71 -2.17 -28.37
N LEU A 142 -31.79 -2.02 -27.03
CA LEU A 142 -31.30 -2.97 -26.03
C LEU A 142 -31.83 -4.38 -26.32
N ARG A 143 -30.93 -5.37 -26.36
CA ARG A 143 -31.16 -6.74 -25.88
C ARG A 143 -29.83 -7.48 -25.68
N SER A 144 -29.51 -7.79 -24.42
CA SER A 144 -28.58 -8.87 -24.00
C SER A 144 -29.18 -10.26 -24.33
N PRO A 145 -28.51 -11.42 -24.07
CA PRO A 145 -27.12 -11.69 -23.68
C PRO A 145 -26.40 -12.72 -24.61
N CYS A 146 -25.08 -12.85 -24.47
CA CYS A 146 -24.34 -14.00 -25.01
C CYS A 146 -24.74 -15.29 -24.26
N LEU A 147 -25.48 -16.17 -24.93
CA LEU A 147 -25.53 -17.60 -24.61
C LEU A 147 -24.22 -18.24 -25.08
N SER A 148 -23.44 -18.81 -24.15
CA SER A 148 -22.42 -19.81 -24.46
C SER A 148 -23.07 -21.18 -24.34
N GLN A 149 -23.00 -21.99 -25.39
CA GLN A 149 -23.56 -23.34 -25.44
C GLN A 149 -22.44 -24.36 -25.63
N ALA A 150 -22.53 -25.41 -24.81
CA ALA A 150 -22.04 -26.77 -24.97
C ALA A 150 -20.55 -27.06 -24.76
N ASP A 151 -20.28 -27.71 -23.62
CA ASP A 151 -19.53 -28.97 -23.63
C ASP A 151 -20.41 -30.06 -23.00
N LYS A 152 -20.53 -31.21 -23.66
CA LYS A 152 -21.50 -32.29 -23.35
C LYS A 152 -20.80 -33.64 -23.48
N ALA A 153 -20.58 -34.31 -22.35
CA ALA A 153 -20.45 -35.78 -22.21
C ALA A 153 -20.48 -36.09 -20.70
N GLU A 154 -21.04 -37.14 -20.11
CA GLU A 154 -22.02 -38.17 -20.44
C GLU A 154 -22.25 -38.89 -19.08
N LEU A 155 -23.44 -38.81 -18.47
CA LEU A 155 -23.76 -39.51 -17.22
C LEU A 155 -24.19 -40.96 -17.52
N ARG A 156 -23.55 -41.94 -16.85
CA ARG A 156 -23.99 -43.34 -16.83
C ARG A 156 -25.14 -43.56 -15.83
N PRO A 157 -26.10 -44.47 -16.09
CA PRO A 157 -27.27 -44.67 -15.26
C PRO A 157 -27.05 -45.64 -14.08
N ALA A 158 -27.90 -45.47 -13.08
CA ALA A 158 -27.98 -46.23 -11.83
C ALA A 158 -28.38 -47.70 -12.04
N GLN A 159 -27.78 -48.59 -11.24
CA GLN A 159 -28.17 -50.00 -11.16
C GLN A 159 -28.61 -50.31 -9.72
N ARG A 160 -29.91 -50.52 -9.54
CA ARG A 160 -30.52 -51.18 -8.36
C ARG A 160 -30.55 -52.69 -8.62
N ARG A 161 -30.10 -53.48 -7.64
CA ARG A 161 -30.42 -54.89 -7.30
C ARG A 161 -29.58 -55.19 -6.04
N GLY A 162 -30.07 -55.73 -4.93
CA GLY A 162 -31.38 -56.14 -4.46
C GLY A 162 -31.26 -56.34 -2.93
#